data_AF-A0A7I8XNA5-F1
#
_entry.id   AF-A0A7I8XNA5-F1
#
_cell.length_a   1.000
_cell.length_b   1.000
_cell.length_c   1.000
_cell.angle_alpha   90.00
_cell.angle_beta   90.00
_cell.angle_gamma   90.00
#
_symmetry.space_group_name_H-M   'P 1'
#
loop_
_entity.id
_entity.type
_entity.pdbx_description
1 polymer ?
#
loop_
_entity_poly.entity_id
_entity_poly.type
_entity_poly.pdbx_seq_one_letter_code
_entity_poly.pdbx_strand_id
1 'polypeptide(L)'
;MQQRDEMEDSDEHQLILARCFPAIAYTFGSQRWIFIKALYLSLASHQSPAIRLCLAQSIHEIAKIIGQKKTDRDLVPIFQRFVLDTPDVQKGLLTNLYDFYKVCSEDVRLRLASELNQFNTCDSRCEWRLRHKFIE
;
A
#
# COMPACT_ATOMS: atom_id res chain seq x y z
N MET A 1 19.01 -5.72 25.24
CA MET A 1 17.59 -5.69 25.62
C MET A 1 17.04 -4.29 25.47
N GLN A 2 17.61 -3.28 26.14
CA GLN A 2 17.16 -1.88 26.09
C GLN A 2 17.00 -1.25 24.69
N GLN A 3 17.95 -1.44 23.77
CA GLN A 3 17.83 -0.95 22.37
C GLN A 3 16.76 -1.68 21.54
N ARG A 4 16.41 -2.91 21.91
CA ARG A 4 15.37 -3.69 21.21
C ARG A 4 13.98 -3.21 21.62
N ASP A 5 13.82 -2.94 22.92
CA ASP A 5 12.57 -2.44 23.49
C ASP A 5 12.28 -1.00 23.01
N GLU A 6 13.30 -0.15 22.89
CA GLU A 6 13.19 1.21 22.31
C GLU A 6 12.85 1.19 20.80
N MET A 7 13.39 0.20 20.06
CA MET A 7 13.08 0.04 18.63
C MET A 7 11.66 -0.49 18.41
N GLU A 8 11.17 -1.39 19.28
CA GLU A 8 9.78 -1.87 19.26
C GLU A 8 8.77 -0.76 19.56
N ASP A 9 9.05 0.11 20.53
CA ASP A 9 8.19 1.27 20.85
C ASP A 9 8.16 2.28 19.68
N SER A 10 9.29 2.51 19.02
CA SER A 10 9.36 3.33 17.80
C SER A 10 8.51 2.73 16.67
N ASP A 11 8.58 1.43 16.44
CA ASP A 11 7.82 0.74 15.40
C ASP A 11 6.30 0.78 15.66
N GLU A 12 5.88 0.71 16.93
CA GLU A 12 4.47 0.87 17.32
C GLU A 12 3.93 2.26 16.93
N HIS A 13 4.68 3.32 17.26
CA HIS A 13 4.32 4.68 16.86
C HIS A 13 4.22 4.84 15.34
N GLN A 14 5.18 4.29 14.58
CA GLN A 14 5.16 4.35 13.11
C GLN A 14 3.98 3.55 12.52
N LEU A 15 3.61 2.43 13.14
CA LEU A 15 2.45 1.64 12.75
C LEU A 15 1.14 2.40 12.98
N ILE A 16 1.00 3.09 14.11
CA ILE A 16 -0.15 3.95 14.38
C ILE A 16 -0.23 5.07 13.34
N LEU A 17 0.89 5.72 13.02
CA LEU A 17 0.95 6.74 11.98
C LEU A 17 0.53 6.20 10.60
N ALA A 18 0.99 5.00 10.22
CA ALA A 18 0.60 4.36 8.97
C ALA A 18 -0.91 4.08 8.90
N ARG A 19 -1.53 3.64 10.01
CA ARG A 19 -2.98 3.41 10.09
C ARG A 19 -3.79 4.71 9.95
N CYS A 20 -3.29 5.79 10.56
CA CYS A 20 -3.94 7.09 10.52
C CYS A 20 -3.65 7.87 9.22
N PHE A 21 -2.70 7.42 8.41
CA PHE A 21 -2.22 8.16 7.25
C PHE A 21 -3.35 8.55 6.26
N PRO A 22 -4.36 7.72 5.97
CA PRO A 22 -5.49 8.14 5.12
C PRO A 22 -6.25 9.35 5.68
N ALA A 23 -6.47 9.41 6.99
CA ALA A 23 -7.12 10.56 7.63
C ALA A 23 -6.23 11.82 7.59
N ILE A 24 -4.92 11.65 7.76
CA ILE A 24 -3.94 12.74 7.61
C ILE A 24 -3.99 13.24 6.15
N ALA A 25 -3.87 12.35 5.17
CA ALA A 25 -3.94 12.69 3.76
C ALA A 25 -5.24 13.39 3.40
N TYR A 26 -6.38 12.95 3.94
CA TYR A 26 -7.67 13.57 3.74
C TYR A 26 -7.71 15.02 4.28
N THR A 27 -7.17 15.24 5.48
CA THR A 27 -7.11 16.56 6.12
C THR A 27 -6.24 17.54 5.33
N PHE A 28 -5.09 17.08 4.83
CA PHE A 28 -4.22 17.91 3.99
C PHE A 28 -4.82 18.12 2.59
N GLY A 29 -5.47 17.09 2.05
CA GLY A 29 -6.04 17.06 0.71
C GLY A 29 -4.98 17.04 -0.39
N SER A 30 -5.45 16.92 -1.65
CA SER A 30 -4.57 16.82 -2.83
C SER A 30 -3.57 17.97 -2.97
N GLN A 31 -3.95 19.21 -2.63
CA GLN A 31 -3.12 20.40 -2.83
C GLN A 31 -1.87 20.39 -1.94
N ARG A 32 -2.00 19.86 -0.72
CA ARG A 32 -0.94 19.86 0.29
C ARG A 32 -0.19 18.52 0.40
N TRP A 33 -0.40 17.61 -0.55
CA TRP A 33 0.30 16.33 -0.62
C TRP A 33 1.82 16.45 -0.46
N ILE A 34 2.42 17.50 -1.04
CA ILE A 34 3.87 17.73 -1.00
C ILE A 34 4.44 17.77 0.44
N PHE A 35 3.66 18.26 1.42
CA PHE A 35 4.11 18.39 2.80
C PHE A 35 4.15 17.05 3.55
N ILE A 36 3.28 16.11 3.17
CA ILE A 36 3.17 14.79 3.83
C ILE A 36 3.74 13.65 2.98
N LYS A 37 4.11 13.91 1.73
CA LYS A 37 4.68 12.93 0.80
C LYS A 37 5.95 12.30 1.37
N ALA A 38 6.84 13.09 1.97
CA ALA A 38 8.09 12.58 2.54
C ALA A 38 7.83 11.57 3.67
N LEU A 39 6.85 11.85 4.53
CA LEU A 39 6.41 10.93 5.57
C LEU A 39 5.85 9.63 4.98
N TYR A 40 4.99 9.73 3.96
CA TYR A 40 4.46 8.55 3.28
C TYR A 40 5.57 7.66 2.70
N LEU A 41 6.56 8.26 2.03
CA LEU A 41 7.69 7.55 1.43
C LEU A 41 8.58 6.87 2.49
N SER A 42 8.76 7.52 3.64
CA SER A 42 9.49 6.96 4.78
C SER A 42 8.79 5.72 5.32
N LEU A 43 7.47 5.81 5.58
CA LEU A 43 6.66 4.68 6.04
C LEU A 43 6.61 3.55 5.00
N ALA A 44 6.49 3.88 3.70
CA ALA A 44 6.46 2.89 2.63
C ALA A 44 7.78 2.13 2.45
N SER A 45 8.89 2.71 2.92
CA SER A 45 10.22 2.09 2.90
C SER A 45 10.65 1.54 4.26
N HIS A 46 9.74 1.51 5.23
CA HIS A 46 10.04 1.07 6.59
C HIS A 46 10.47 -0.40 6.64
N GLN A 47 11.37 -0.77 7.56
CA GLN A 47 11.91 -2.14 7.65
C GLN A 47 10.83 -3.17 8.04
N SER A 48 9.93 -2.80 8.96
CA SER A 48 8.80 -3.63 9.37
C SER A 48 7.79 -3.87 8.22
N PRO A 49 7.57 -5.13 7.81
CA PRO A 49 6.54 -5.47 6.83
C PRO A 49 5.12 -5.12 7.27
N ALA A 50 4.84 -5.06 8.57
CA ALA A 50 3.52 -4.71 9.10
C ALA A 50 3.12 -3.27 8.76
N ILE A 51 4.08 -2.34 8.79
CA ILE A 51 3.87 -0.94 8.42
C ILE A 51 3.62 -0.83 6.91
N ARG A 52 4.44 -1.52 6.10
CA ARG A 52 4.26 -1.56 4.64
C ARG A 52 2.93 -2.20 4.23
N LEU A 53 2.51 -3.26 4.92
CA LEU A 53 1.21 -3.89 4.73
C LEU A 53 0.06 -2.91 5.01
N CYS A 54 0.14 -2.16 6.10
CA CYS A 54 -0.86 -1.15 6.45
C CYS A 54 -1.00 -0.08 5.35
N LEU A 55 0.11 0.34 4.76
CA LEU A 55 0.09 1.28 3.63
C LEU A 55 -0.41 0.64 2.34
N ALA A 56 -0.01 -0.59 2.04
CA ALA A 56 -0.50 -1.32 0.88
C ALA A 56 -2.03 -1.49 0.91
N GLN A 57 -2.58 -1.78 2.09
CA GLN A 57 -4.03 -1.87 2.27
C GLN A 57 -4.74 -0.53 2.01
N SER A 58 -4.12 0.60 2.34
CA SER A 58 -4.75 1.92 2.24
C SER A 58 -4.31 2.78 1.04
N ILE A 59 -3.41 2.28 0.18
CA ILE A 59 -2.83 3.04 -0.95
C ILE A 59 -3.88 3.57 -1.93
N HIS A 60 -4.96 2.83 -2.15
CA HIS A 60 -6.08 3.20 -3.01
C HIS A 60 -6.86 4.42 -2.47
N GLU A 61 -7.02 4.52 -1.14
CA GLU A 61 -7.63 5.68 -0.50
C GLU A 61 -6.75 6.92 -0.68
N ILE A 62 -5.43 6.77 -0.52
CA ILE A 62 -4.48 7.86 -0.76
C ILE A 62 -4.56 8.31 -2.22
N ALA A 63 -4.62 7.36 -3.16
CA ALA A 63 -4.77 7.65 -4.58
C ALA A 63 -6.03 8.48 -4.87
N LYS A 64 -7.18 8.10 -4.30
CA LYS A 64 -8.44 8.84 -4.42
C LYS A 64 -8.31 10.28 -3.90
N ILE A 65 -7.63 10.47 -2.76
CA ILE A 65 -7.44 11.78 -2.13
C ILE A 65 -6.52 12.69 -2.96
N ILE A 66 -5.40 12.18 -3.45
CA ILE A 66 -4.38 13.01 -4.13
C ILE A 66 -4.65 13.21 -5.61
N GLY A 67 -5.43 12.31 -6.22
CA GLY A 67 -5.86 12.34 -7.61
C GLY A 67 -4.83 11.80 -8.61
N GLN A 68 -5.31 11.46 -9.81
CA GLN A 68 -4.60 10.71 -10.86
C GLN A 68 -3.16 11.18 -11.12
N LYS A 69 -2.94 12.48 -11.42
CA LYS A 69 -1.60 12.99 -11.76
C LYS A 69 -0.56 12.74 -10.67
N LYS A 70 -0.97 12.85 -9.40
CA LYS A 70 -0.07 12.62 -8.26
C LYS A 70 0.06 11.13 -7.96
N THR A 71 -1.00 10.36 -8.11
CA THR A 71 -0.98 8.90 -8.02
C THR A 71 0.02 8.31 -9.00
N ASP A 72 -0.08 8.69 -10.28
CA ASP A 72 0.78 8.18 -11.35
C ASP A 72 2.26 8.50 -11.11
N ARG A 73 2.55 9.70 -10.59
CA ARG A 73 3.92 10.15 -10.32
C ARG A 73 4.50 9.56 -9.03
N ASP A 74 3.71 9.56 -7.96
CA ASP A 74 4.22 9.36 -6.60
C ASP A 74 3.85 7.99 -6.01
N LEU A 75 2.67 7.46 -6.31
CA LEU A 75 2.19 6.20 -5.72
C LEU A 75 2.49 4.99 -6.60
N VAL A 76 2.52 5.12 -7.93
CA VAL A 76 2.86 4.00 -8.83
C VAL A 76 4.22 3.38 -8.51
N PRO A 77 5.32 4.13 -8.31
CA PRO A 77 6.60 3.52 -7.94
C PRO A 77 6.54 2.76 -6.60
N ILE A 78 5.71 3.22 -5.66
CA ILE A 78 5.52 2.56 -4.37
C ILE A 78 4.69 1.28 -4.53
N PHE A 79 3.62 1.35 -5.33
CA PHE A 79 2.80 0.21 -5.69
C PHE A 79 3.67 -0.90 -6.30
N GLN A 80 4.51 -0.56 -7.28
CA GLN A 80 5.43 -1.52 -7.92
C GLN A 80 6.41 -2.15 -6.94
N ARG A 81 6.92 -1.39 -5.97
CA ARG A 81 7.74 -1.95 -4.89
C ARG A 81 6.95 -2.93 -4.02
N PHE A 82 5.70 -2.60 -3.69
CA PHE A 82 4.81 -3.49 -2.94
C PHE A 82 4.42 -4.76 -3.72
N VAL A 83 4.35 -4.71 -5.06
CA VAL A 83 4.18 -5.92 -5.90
C VAL A 83 5.31 -6.91 -5.67
N LEU A 84 6.53 -6.45 -5.40
CA LEU A 84 7.71 -7.29 -5.17
C LEU A 84 7.99 -7.59 -3.68
N ASP A 85 7.09 -7.19 -2.78
CA ASP A 85 7.26 -7.32 -1.33
C ASP A 85 6.81 -8.70 -0.82
N THR A 86 6.74 -8.86 0.50
CA THR A 86 6.26 -10.07 1.16
C THR A 86 4.83 -10.46 0.71
N PRO A 87 4.47 -11.75 0.75
CA PRO A 87 3.14 -12.22 0.35
C PRO A 87 1.97 -11.52 1.04
N ASP A 88 2.13 -11.15 2.31
CA ASP A 88 1.08 -10.43 3.05
C ASP A 88 0.84 -9.03 2.48
N VAL A 89 1.92 -8.29 2.19
CA VAL A 89 1.86 -6.96 1.55
C VAL A 89 1.24 -7.05 0.16
N GLN A 90 1.65 -8.04 -0.63
CA GLN A 90 1.08 -8.34 -1.94
C GLN A 90 -0.43 -8.61 -1.86
N LYS A 91 -0.87 -9.45 -0.93
CA LYS A 91 -2.29 -9.72 -0.68
C LYS A 91 -3.07 -8.47 -0.24
N GLY A 92 -2.43 -7.61 0.56
CA GLY A 92 -2.96 -6.30 0.94
C GLY A 92 -3.26 -5.41 -0.27
N LEU A 93 -2.34 -5.36 -1.24
CA LEU A 93 -2.57 -4.64 -2.51
C LEU A 93 -3.72 -5.25 -3.32
N LEU A 94 -3.72 -6.57 -3.47
CA LEU A 94 -4.71 -7.28 -4.31
C LEU A 94 -6.14 -7.05 -3.83
N THR A 95 -6.33 -6.85 -2.52
CA THR A 95 -7.65 -6.59 -1.92
C THR A 95 -8.30 -5.32 -2.50
N ASN A 96 -7.51 -4.31 -2.85
CA ASN A 96 -8.01 -3.00 -3.31
C ASN A 96 -7.45 -2.59 -4.68
N LEU A 97 -7.05 -3.60 -5.49
CA LEU A 97 -6.39 -3.40 -6.77
C LEU A 97 -7.25 -2.57 -7.74
N TYR A 98 -8.53 -2.93 -7.86
CA TYR A 98 -9.47 -2.26 -8.77
C TYR A 98 -9.63 -0.77 -8.42
N ASP A 99 -9.78 -0.45 -7.13
CA ASP A 99 -9.94 0.93 -6.67
C ASP A 99 -8.71 1.78 -6.94
N PHE A 100 -7.51 1.21 -6.81
CA PHE A 100 -6.27 1.89 -7.19
C PHE A 100 -6.20 2.12 -8.71
N TYR A 101 -6.47 1.08 -9.51
CA TYR A 101 -6.38 1.14 -10.97
C TYR A 101 -7.37 2.14 -11.57
N LYS A 102 -8.55 2.28 -10.95
CA LYS A 102 -9.57 3.26 -11.35
C LYS A 102 -9.07 4.70 -11.30
N VAL A 103 -8.15 5.00 -10.38
CA VAL A 103 -7.58 6.35 -10.25
C VAL A 103 -6.47 6.60 -11.26
N CYS A 104 -5.66 5.58 -11.57
CA CYS A 104 -4.55 5.69 -12.52
C CYS A 104 -4.98 6.08 -13.94
N SER A 105 -4.09 6.76 -14.68
CA SER A 105 -4.29 6.99 -16.12
C SER A 105 -4.31 5.69 -16.91
N GLU A 106 -4.89 5.73 -18.11
CA GLU A 106 -5.00 4.56 -18.98
C GLU A 106 -3.65 3.94 -19.30
N ASP A 107 -2.66 4.76 -19.66
CA ASP A 107 -1.30 4.31 -19.97
C ASP A 107 -0.64 3.59 -18.77
N VAL A 108 -0.80 4.14 -17.56
CA VAL A 108 -0.29 3.53 -16.33
C VAL A 108 -1.01 2.22 -16.05
N ARG A 109 -2.34 2.19 -16.20
CA ARG A 109 -3.15 1.01 -15.93
C ARG A 109 -2.77 -0.16 -16.82
N LEU A 110 -2.52 0.10 -18.11
CA LEU A 110 -2.06 -0.92 -19.05
C LEU A 110 -0.67 -1.46 -18.67
N ARG A 111 0.26 -0.58 -18.25
CA ARG A 111 1.58 -1.01 -17.77
C ARG A 111 1.49 -1.85 -16.51
N LEU A 112 0.75 -1.39 -15.49
CA LEU A 112 0.57 -2.14 -14.25
C LEU A 112 -0.16 -3.47 -14.47
N ALA A 113 -1.11 -3.54 -15.41
CA ALA A 113 -1.76 -4.79 -15.78
C ALA A 113 -0.77 -5.84 -16.32
N SER A 114 0.26 -5.41 -17.06
CA SER A 114 1.30 -6.31 -17.55
C SER A 114 2.20 -6.88 -16.44
N GLU A 115 2.28 -6.18 -15.31
CA GLU A 115 3.07 -6.55 -14.13
C GLU A 115 2.31 -7.49 -13.17
N LEU A 116 1.03 -7.79 -13.45
CA LEU A 116 0.21 -8.66 -12.59
C LEU A 116 0.77 -10.08 -12.44
N ASN A 117 1.58 -10.54 -13.38
CA ASN A 117 2.25 -11.83 -13.31
C ASN A 117 3.36 -11.89 -12.24
N GLN A 118 3.79 -10.75 -11.70
CA GLN A 118 4.85 -10.64 -10.69
C GLN A 118 4.33 -10.87 -9.27
N PHE A 119 3.01 -10.86 -9.06
CA PHE A 119 2.44 -11.23 -7.77
C PHE A 119 2.76 -12.69 -7.49
N ASN A 120 3.48 -12.93 -6.39
CA ASN A 120 3.73 -14.27 -5.91
C ASN A 120 2.40 -14.76 -5.32
N THR A 121 1.63 -15.51 -6.09
CA THR A 121 0.48 -16.25 -5.56
C THR A 121 1.03 -17.24 -4.53
N CYS A 122 1.03 -16.84 -3.24
CA CYS A 122 1.61 -17.65 -2.21
C CYS A 122 0.70 -18.85 -1.88
N ASP A 123 1.20 -19.98 -2.37
CA ASP A 123 1.03 -21.38 -1.98
C ASP A 123 -0.37 -22.00 -2.12
N SER A 124 -0.41 -22.96 -3.05
CA SER A 124 -1.43 -23.95 -3.37
C SER A 124 -2.00 -24.74 -2.17
N ARG A 125 -1.55 -24.47 -0.94
CA ARG A 125 -2.06 -25.08 0.29
C ARG A 125 -3.20 -24.31 0.95
N CYS A 126 -3.36 -23.01 0.66
CA CYS A 126 -4.34 -22.15 1.34
C CYS A 126 -5.61 -21.83 0.53
N GLU A 127 -5.67 -22.22 -0.75
CA GLU A 127 -6.76 -21.81 -1.65
C GLU A 127 -8.10 -22.52 -1.46
N TRP A 128 -8.16 -23.71 -0.85
CA TRP A 128 -9.45 -24.39 -0.68
C TRP A 128 -10.42 -23.62 0.24
N ARG A 129 -9.88 -22.83 1.19
CA ARG A 129 -10.70 -22.00 2.09
C ARG A 129 -11.12 -20.66 1.48
N LEU A 130 -10.44 -20.17 0.45
CA LEU A 130 -10.78 -18.89 -0.21
C LEU A 130 -11.87 -19.06 -1.28
N ARG A 131 -12.00 -20.25 -1.88
CA ARG A 131 -13.09 -20.55 -2.83
C ARG A 131 -14.49 -20.45 -2.21
N HIS A 132 -14.61 -20.59 -0.89
CA HIS A 132 -15.90 -20.45 -0.20
C HIS A 132 -16.33 -19.00 0.04
N LYS A 133 -15.43 -18.01 -0.04
CA LYS A 133 -15.77 -16.60 0.19
C LYS A 133 -16.33 -15.87 -1.03
N PHE A 134 -16.31 -16.51 -2.20
CA PHE A 134 -16.81 -15.94 -3.46
C PHE A 134 -18.10 -16.62 -3.96
N ILE A 135 -18.76 -17.45 -3.13
CA ILE A 135 -20.00 -18.17 -3.46
C ILE A 135 -21.22 -17.62 -2.68
N GLU A 136 -21.09 -16.49 -2.00
CA GLU A 136 -22.25 -15.75 -1.46
C GLU A 136 -22.35 -14.33 -2.04
#